data_AF-A0A2R6N0J4-F1
#
_entry.id   AF-A0A2R6N0J4-F1
#
_cell.length_a   1.000
_cell.length_b   1.000
_cell.length_c   1.000
_cell.angle_alpha   90.00
_cell.angle_beta   90.00
_cell.angle_gamma   90.00
#
_symmetry.space_group_name_H-M   'P 1'
#
loop_
_entity.id
_entity.type
_entity.pdbx_description
1 polymer ?
#
loop_
_entity_poly.entity_id
_entity_poly.type
_entity_poly.pdbx_seq_one_letter_code
_entity_poly.pdbx_strand_id
1 'polypeptide(L)'
;MMRELGETIGNTVVESVGRAVGRTQEQRPLPADILESEDAYLVVFDAPGVEGPDVQVRFEDGVVVRLDRFREFYEGYEMRFPGRGLSLEGSVRLPDGAAVDPSGASATLTQNGALQVCLPKAGPAGNADQASPEAGEEGHSEDEASAEGGDAGGTNGEDE
;
A
#
# COMPACT_ATOMS: atom_id res chain seq x y z
N MET A 1 -36.91 29.45 22.08
CA MET A 1 -36.75 28.32 21.14
C MET A 1 -36.26 28.89 19.80
N MET A 2 -34.97 29.20 19.70
CA MET A 2 -34.30 29.73 18.50
C MET A 2 -32.78 29.67 18.76
N ARG A 3 -32.26 28.44 18.88
CA ARG A 3 -30.83 28.18 19.05
C ARG A 3 -30.53 26.75 18.60
N GLU A 4 -30.93 26.42 17.37
CA GLU A 4 -30.71 25.07 16.81
C GLU A 4 -30.57 25.05 15.28
N LEU A 5 -30.50 26.22 14.61
CA LEU A 5 -30.40 26.33 13.14
C LEU A 5 -29.00 26.74 12.65
N GLY A 6 -28.00 26.82 13.53
CA GLY A 6 -26.66 27.31 13.20
C GLY A 6 -25.63 26.24 12.83
N GLU A 7 -25.84 24.98 13.21
CA GLU A 7 -24.80 23.94 13.11
C GLU A 7 -24.81 23.14 11.79
N THR A 8 -25.89 23.21 11.00
CA THR A 8 -26.03 22.35 9.81
C THR A 8 -25.52 23.01 8.51
N ILE A 9 -25.44 24.35 8.43
CA ILE A 9 -25.06 25.07 7.20
C ILE A 9 -23.54 25.37 7.14
N GLY A 10 -22.84 25.40 8.28
CA GLY A 10 -21.40 25.65 8.33
C GLY A 10 -20.53 24.46 7.95
N ASN A 11 -21.12 23.26 7.89
CA ASN A 11 -20.36 22.02 7.85
C ASN A 11 -19.82 21.67 6.45
N THR A 12 -20.63 21.92 5.41
CA THR A 12 -20.32 21.53 4.01
C THR A 12 -19.17 22.34 3.40
N VAL A 13 -18.91 23.56 3.89
CA VAL A 13 -17.85 24.44 3.35
C VAL A 13 -16.46 23.98 3.79
N VAL A 14 -16.32 23.51 5.03
CA VAL A 14 -15.03 23.07 5.61
C VAL A 14 -14.55 21.76 4.99
N GLU A 15 -15.46 20.81 4.76
CA GLU A 15 -15.15 19.54 4.10
C GLU A 15 -14.60 19.75 2.68
N SER A 16 -15.20 20.68 1.93
CA SER A 16 -14.81 21.02 0.56
C SER A 16 -13.39 21.59 0.51
N VAL A 17 -13.03 22.47 1.46
CA VAL A 17 -11.68 23.03 1.58
C VAL A 17 -10.67 21.97 1.98
N GLY A 18 -11.01 21.06 2.91
CA GLY A 18 -10.11 20.01 3.34
C GLY A 18 -9.73 19.04 2.23
N ARG A 19 -10.69 18.69 1.36
CA ARG A 19 -10.40 17.82 0.19
C ARG A 19 -9.47 18.53 -0.78
N ALA A 20 -9.63 19.85 -0.97
CA ALA A 20 -8.74 20.62 -1.82
C ALA A 20 -7.30 20.66 -1.28
N VAL A 21 -7.12 20.87 0.03
CA VAL A 21 -5.80 20.82 0.68
C VAL A 21 -5.17 19.43 0.59
N GLY A 22 -5.96 18.38 0.80
CA GLY A 22 -5.52 17.00 0.61
C GLY A 22 -4.98 16.76 -0.81
N ARG A 23 -5.74 17.17 -1.83
CA ARG A 23 -5.31 17.09 -3.25
C ARG A 23 -4.03 17.87 -3.54
N THR A 24 -3.79 18.98 -2.85
CA THR A 24 -2.52 19.72 -2.98
C THR A 24 -1.36 18.94 -2.40
N GLN A 25 -1.55 18.17 -1.32
CA GLN A 25 -0.51 17.25 -0.82
C GLN A 25 -0.24 16.13 -1.82
N GLU A 26 -1.27 15.57 -2.44
CA GLU A 26 -1.15 14.50 -3.47
C GLU A 26 -0.34 14.98 -4.68
N GLN A 27 -0.40 16.27 -5.01
CA GLN A 27 0.35 16.87 -6.13
C GLN A 27 1.79 17.27 -5.79
N ARG A 28 2.20 17.21 -4.52
CA ARG A 28 3.58 17.52 -4.14
C ARG A 28 4.41 16.24 -4.19
N PRO A 29 5.58 16.27 -4.87
CA PRO A 29 6.47 15.12 -4.86
C PRO A 29 6.89 14.83 -3.42
N LEU A 30 6.87 13.55 -3.06
CA LEU A 30 7.36 13.09 -1.76
C LEU A 30 8.83 13.51 -1.56
N PRO A 31 9.18 14.06 -0.38
CA PRO A 31 10.56 14.32 -0.05
C PRO A 31 11.32 12.99 0.00
N ALA A 32 12.56 13.02 -0.47
CA ALA A 32 13.39 11.83 -0.51
C ALA A 32 14.88 12.16 -0.41
N ASP A 33 15.62 11.24 0.19
CA ASP A 33 17.07 11.24 0.23
C ASP A 33 17.62 10.15 -0.71
N ILE A 34 18.73 10.45 -1.39
CA ILE A 34 19.53 9.45 -2.11
C ILE A 34 20.83 9.28 -1.36
N LEU A 35 21.13 8.04 -1.00
CA LEU A 35 22.39 7.64 -0.41
C LEU A 35 23.09 6.66 -1.35
N GLU A 36 24.42 6.67 -1.32
CA GLU A 36 25.25 5.78 -2.13
C GLU A 36 26.20 5.02 -1.20
N SER A 37 26.24 3.70 -1.34
CA SER A 37 27.28 2.84 -0.79
C SER A 37 28.18 2.34 -1.93
N GLU A 38 29.17 1.51 -1.63
CA GLU A 38 30.00 0.87 -2.65
C GLU A 38 29.17 -0.04 -3.58
N ASP A 39 28.15 -0.70 -3.04
CA ASP A 39 27.40 -1.76 -3.71
C ASP A 39 26.03 -1.33 -4.23
N ALA A 40 25.45 -0.24 -3.75
CA ALA A 40 24.08 0.14 -4.05
C ALA A 40 23.80 1.64 -3.92
N TYR A 41 22.70 2.06 -4.52
CA TYR A 41 22.00 3.29 -4.17
C TYR A 41 20.81 2.96 -3.26
N LEU A 42 20.60 3.77 -2.23
CA LEU A 42 19.45 3.68 -1.33
C LEU A 42 18.65 4.97 -1.44
N VAL A 43 17.38 4.87 -1.85
CA VAL A 43 16.45 5.99 -1.87
C VAL A 43 15.48 5.86 -0.71
N VAL A 44 15.34 6.90 0.10
CA VAL A 44 14.47 6.90 1.28
C VAL A 44 13.37 7.93 1.09
N PHE A 45 12.12 7.49 1.02
CA PHE A 45 10.93 8.36 0.95
C PHE A 45 10.19 8.39 2.28
N ASP A 46 9.61 9.54 2.63
CA ASP A 46 8.63 9.60 3.71
C ASP A 46 7.34 8.89 3.29
N ALA A 47 6.92 7.90 4.07
CA ALA A 47 5.76 7.05 3.80
C ALA A 47 4.86 6.83 5.06
N PRO A 48 4.43 7.90 5.77
CA PRO A 48 3.69 7.75 7.02
C PRO A 48 2.28 7.22 6.78
N GLY A 49 1.95 6.12 7.48
CA GLY A 49 0.63 5.49 7.45
C GLY A 49 0.33 4.77 6.12
N VAL A 50 1.35 4.23 5.49
CA VAL A 50 1.28 3.36 4.30
C VAL A 50 1.53 1.92 4.76
N GLU A 51 0.85 0.96 4.15
CA GLU A 51 1.08 -0.47 4.37
C GLU A 51 1.74 -1.10 3.13
N GLY A 52 2.43 -2.24 3.32
CA GLY A 52 3.20 -2.89 2.25
C GLY A 52 2.44 -3.12 0.93
N PRO A 53 1.19 -3.64 0.93
CA PRO A 53 0.40 -3.84 -0.27
C PRO A 53 0.08 -2.57 -1.06
N ASP A 54 0.17 -1.40 -0.42
CA ASP A 54 -0.19 -0.09 -0.98
C ASP A 54 1.01 0.69 -1.51
N VAL A 55 2.16 0.02 -1.60
CA VAL A 55 3.39 0.57 -2.17
C VAL A 55 3.57 0.05 -3.60
N GLN A 56 3.68 0.96 -4.55
CA GLN A 56 4.12 0.65 -5.92
C GLN A 56 5.44 1.35 -6.19
N VAL A 57 6.45 0.57 -6.58
CA VAL A 57 7.77 1.09 -6.98
C VAL A 57 8.01 0.75 -8.44
N ARG A 58 8.50 1.72 -9.20
CA ARG A 58 8.88 1.57 -10.60
C ARG A 58 10.24 2.20 -10.83
N PHE A 59 10.92 1.69 -11.86
CA PHE A 59 12.21 2.20 -12.27
C PHE A 59 12.11 2.78 -13.69
N GLU A 60 12.25 4.10 -13.80
CA GLU A 60 12.16 4.88 -15.04
C GLU A 60 13.13 6.06 -14.95
N ASP A 61 14.36 5.91 -15.48
CA ASP A 61 15.47 6.90 -15.36
C ASP A 61 15.81 7.30 -13.89
N GLY A 62 15.32 6.53 -12.94
CA GLY A 62 15.21 6.88 -11.52
C GLY A 62 14.18 6.02 -10.81
N VAL A 63 13.97 6.30 -9.52
CA VAL A 63 12.97 5.62 -8.70
C VAL A 63 11.68 6.44 -8.70
N VAL A 64 10.58 5.82 -9.11
CA VAL A 64 9.23 6.40 -9.03
C VAL A 64 8.42 5.56 -8.06
N VAL A 65 7.80 6.20 -7.08
CA VAL A 65 6.96 5.54 -6.09
C VAL A 65 5.56 6.13 -6.11
N ARG A 66 4.57 5.27 -5.90
CA ARG A 66 3.20 5.64 -5.60
C ARG A 66 2.78 4.93 -4.33
N LEU A 67 2.32 5.69 -3.36
CA LEU A 67 1.91 5.22 -2.04
C LEU A 67 0.45 5.55 -1.85
N ASP A 68 -0.38 4.52 -1.67
CA ASP A 68 -1.78 4.70 -1.32
C ASP A 68 -1.95 4.56 0.20
N ARG A 69 -2.82 5.39 0.78
CA ARG A 69 -3.11 5.44 2.21
C ARG A 69 -4.59 5.29 2.44
N PHE A 70 -4.93 4.61 3.53
CA PHE A 70 -6.30 4.55 4.00
C PHE A 70 -6.57 5.55 5.12
N ARG A 71 -7.84 5.90 5.23
CA ARG A 71 -8.34 6.68 6.37
C ARG A 71 -8.74 5.69 7.43
N GLU A 72 -8.03 5.72 8.56
CA GLU A 72 -8.42 4.94 9.71
C GLU A 72 -9.78 5.40 10.23
N PHE A 73 -10.61 4.42 10.59
CA PHE A 73 -11.88 4.69 11.25
C PHE A 73 -11.62 4.85 12.75
N TYR A 74 -12.09 5.96 13.31
CA TYR A 74 -12.02 6.21 14.75
C TYR A 74 -13.43 6.22 15.32
N GLU A 75 -13.72 5.24 16.18
CA GLU A 75 -15.04 5.11 16.82
C GLU A 75 -15.39 6.36 17.63
N GLY A 76 -16.61 6.87 17.44
CA GLY A 76 -17.10 8.08 18.11
C GLY A 76 -16.57 9.40 17.54
N TYR A 77 -15.76 9.38 16.47
CA TYR A 77 -15.29 10.58 15.79
C TYR A 77 -15.98 10.79 14.45
N GLU A 78 -16.40 12.02 14.19
CA GLU A 78 -16.87 12.45 12.88
C GLU A 78 -15.77 13.23 12.16
N MET A 79 -15.55 12.92 10.88
CA MET A 79 -14.57 13.62 10.07
C MET A 79 -15.02 15.07 9.84
N ARG A 80 -14.26 16.03 10.37
CA ARG A 80 -14.57 17.46 10.20
C ARG A 80 -13.80 18.14 9.07
N PHE A 81 -12.59 17.66 8.78
CA PHE A 81 -11.71 18.25 7.78
C PHE A 81 -10.83 17.18 7.11
N PRO A 82 -11.06 16.86 5.82
CA PRO A 82 -10.33 15.78 5.15
C PRO A 82 -8.96 16.20 4.59
N GLY A 83 -8.12 16.84 5.40
CA GLY A 83 -6.87 17.50 4.95
C GLY A 83 -5.68 16.60 4.54
N ARG A 84 -5.75 15.28 4.73
CA ARG A 84 -4.72 14.33 4.31
C ARG A 84 -4.92 13.92 2.85
N GLY A 85 -3.84 13.94 2.05
CA GLY A 85 -3.81 13.27 0.74
C GLY A 85 -3.84 11.74 0.92
N LEU A 86 -4.51 11.01 0.04
CA LEU A 86 -4.57 9.54 0.13
C LEU A 86 -3.68 8.84 -0.88
N SER A 87 -3.33 9.50 -1.98
CA SER A 87 -2.35 8.98 -2.92
C SER A 87 -1.16 9.94 -2.96
N LEU A 88 0.02 9.43 -2.62
CA LEU A 88 1.25 10.20 -2.62
C LEU A 88 2.14 9.69 -3.75
N GLU A 89 2.73 10.61 -4.49
CA GLU A 89 3.66 10.28 -5.57
C GLU A 89 5.04 10.87 -5.27
N GLY A 90 6.08 10.09 -5.54
CA GLY A 90 7.47 10.50 -5.39
C GLY A 90 8.27 10.09 -6.60
N SER A 91 9.20 10.94 -7.03
CA SER A 91 10.16 10.55 -8.05
C SER A 91 11.51 11.15 -7.77
N VAL A 92 12.54 10.34 -7.98
CA VAL A 92 13.92 10.70 -7.69
C VAL A 92 14.79 10.16 -8.82
N ARG A 93 15.52 11.06 -9.49
CA ARG A 93 16.49 10.66 -10.50
C ARG A 93 17.77 10.19 -9.83
N LEU A 94 18.37 9.16 -10.40
CA LEU A 94 19.70 8.73 -9.97
C LEU A 94 20.77 9.73 -10.45
N PRO A 95 21.93 9.78 -9.77
CA PRO A 95 23.08 10.54 -10.25
C PRO A 95 23.48 10.15 -11.69
N ASP A 96 24.00 11.11 -12.46
CA ASP A 96 24.41 10.88 -13.83
C ASP A 96 25.48 9.77 -13.91
N GLY A 97 25.26 8.78 -14.78
CA GLY A 97 26.18 7.66 -14.95
C GLY A 97 26.04 6.54 -13.90
N ALA A 98 25.02 6.57 -13.04
CA ALA A 98 24.69 5.48 -12.13
C ALA A 98 24.29 4.21 -12.91
N ALA A 99 25.19 3.22 -12.94
CA ALA A 99 24.90 1.89 -13.46
C ALA A 99 24.29 1.03 -12.35
N VAL A 100 23.03 0.62 -12.50
CA VAL A 100 22.27 -0.16 -11.53
C VAL A 100 21.65 -1.42 -12.14
N ASP A 101 21.35 -2.40 -11.30
CA ASP A 101 20.57 -3.58 -11.64
C ASP A 101 19.16 -3.48 -11.02
N PRO A 102 18.13 -3.11 -11.82
CA PRO A 102 16.77 -3.01 -11.32
C PRO A 102 16.16 -4.36 -10.91
N SER A 103 16.69 -5.49 -11.42
CA SER A 103 16.14 -6.82 -11.13
C SER A 103 16.44 -7.29 -9.70
N GLY A 104 17.56 -6.82 -9.13
CA GLY A 104 17.93 -7.04 -7.73
C GLY A 104 17.39 -5.98 -6.77
N ALA A 105 16.57 -5.04 -7.24
CA ALA A 105 16.05 -3.97 -6.39
C ALA A 105 15.08 -4.51 -5.34
N SER A 106 15.09 -3.89 -4.16
CA SER A 106 14.17 -4.22 -3.07
C SER A 106 13.57 -2.97 -2.44
N ALA A 107 12.38 -3.11 -1.85
CA ALA A 107 11.66 -2.03 -1.20
C ALA A 107 11.22 -2.47 0.20
N THR A 108 11.53 -1.66 1.22
CA THR A 108 11.26 -2.00 2.62
C THR A 108 10.48 -0.89 3.33
N LEU A 109 9.27 -1.30 3.77
CA LEU A 109 8.40 -0.66 4.76
C LEU A 109 9.02 -0.53 6.17
N THR A 110 9.56 0.61 6.60
CA THR A 110 10.04 0.73 7.99
C THR A 110 8.91 1.06 8.98
N GLN A 111 9.07 0.64 10.25
CA GLN A 111 8.06 0.87 11.29
C GLN A 111 7.84 2.36 11.62
N ASN A 112 8.83 3.22 11.36
CA ASN A 112 8.71 4.66 11.53
C ASN A 112 8.08 5.38 10.33
N GLY A 113 7.58 4.65 9.33
CA GLY A 113 6.86 5.22 8.18
C GLY A 113 7.79 5.82 7.13
N ALA A 114 8.93 5.16 6.86
CA ALA A 114 9.79 5.48 5.73
C ALA A 114 9.82 4.29 4.75
N LEU A 115 9.87 4.58 3.46
CA LEU A 115 10.07 3.59 2.41
C LEU A 115 11.51 3.64 1.95
N GLN A 116 12.23 2.54 2.14
CA GLN A 116 13.61 2.36 1.70
C GLN A 116 13.64 1.54 0.42
N VAL A 117 14.10 2.13 -0.68
CA VAL A 117 14.28 1.46 -1.98
C VAL A 117 15.77 1.26 -2.23
N CYS A 118 16.23 0.01 -2.17
CA CYS A 118 17.61 -0.37 -2.44
C CYS A 118 17.76 -0.78 -3.91
N LEU A 119 18.70 -0.15 -4.61
CA LEU A 119 19.05 -0.45 -6.00
C LEU A 119 20.52 -0.86 -6.07
N PRO A 120 20.81 -2.16 -6.23
CA PRO A 120 22.18 -2.64 -6.43
C PRO A 120 22.82 -1.97 -7.63
N LYS A 121 24.11 -1.63 -7.50
CA LYS A 121 24.93 -1.18 -8.62
C LYS A 121 25.21 -2.35 -9.55
N ALA A 122 25.28 -2.06 -10.85
CA ALA A 122 25.66 -3.05 -11.85
C ALA A 122 27.17 -3.32 -11.77
N GLY A 123 27.57 -4.30 -10.96
CA GLY A 123 28.93 -4.85 -10.94
C GLY A 123 29.08 -6.07 -11.87
N PRO A 124 30.31 -6.53 -12.18
CA PRO A 124 30.49 -7.84 -12.81
C PRO A 124 29.98 -8.90 -11.84
N ALA A 125 28.89 -9.59 -12.20
CA ALA A 125 28.18 -10.58 -11.40
C ALA A 125 29.08 -11.36 -10.42
N GLY A 126 29.13 -10.90 -9.18
CA GLY A 126 29.84 -11.52 -8.07
C GLY A 126 28.83 -11.97 -7.04
N ASN A 127 28.30 -13.17 -7.22
CA ASN A 127 27.57 -13.93 -6.21
C ASN A 127 26.20 -13.38 -5.78
N ALA A 128 25.26 -13.27 -6.73
CA ALA A 128 23.84 -13.38 -6.41
C ALA A 128 23.56 -14.84 -5.99
N ASP A 129 23.65 -15.08 -4.69
CA ASP A 129 23.18 -16.30 -4.05
C ASP A 129 21.68 -16.42 -4.33
N GLN A 130 21.34 -17.26 -5.30
CA GLN A 130 19.96 -17.58 -5.60
C GLN A 130 19.40 -18.40 -4.44
N ALA A 131 18.76 -17.72 -3.48
CA ALA A 131 17.79 -18.35 -2.60
C ALA A 131 16.56 -18.73 -3.44
N SER A 132 16.65 -19.88 -4.10
CA SER A 132 15.50 -20.58 -4.66
C SER A 132 14.62 -21.02 -3.50
N PRO A 133 13.31 -20.70 -3.45
CA PRO A 133 12.43 -21.32 -2.48
C PRO A 133 12.26 -22.79 -2.91
N GLU A 134 12.76 -23.72 -2.09
CA GLU A 134 12.42 -25.13 -2.22
C GLU A 134 10.90 -25.27 -2.09
N ALA A 135 10.25 -25.53 -3.22
CA ALA A 135 8.90 -26.07 -3.26
C ALA A 135 8.98 -27.49 -2.71
N GLY A 136 8.54 -27.67 -1.46
CA GLY A 136 8.36 -28.99 -0.87
C GLY A 136 7.15 -29.69 -1.51
N GLU A 137 7.42 -30.75 -2.25
CA GLU A 137 6.42 -31.68 -2.77
C GLU A 137 5.85 -32.59 -1.67
N GLU A 138 4.53 -32.60 -1.59
CA GLU A 138 3.62 -33.74 -1.48
C GLU A 138 3.71 -34.73 -0.29
N GLY A 139 2.59 -34.84 0.42
CA GLY A 139 2.28 -36.04 1.19
C GLY A 139 1.03 -35.95 2.06
N HIS A 140 -0.16 -36.17 1.52
CA HIS A 140 -1.14 -37.01 2.21
C HIS A 140 -2.26 -37.54 1.28
N SER A 141 -2.47 -38.84 1.39
CA SER A 141 -3.40 -39.71 0.68
C SER A 141 -4.88 -39.46 0.97
N GLU A 142 -5.70 -39.89 0.01
CA GLU A 142 -7.16 -39.96 -0.03
C GLU A 142 -7.76 -40.84 1.10
N ASP A 143 -8.94 -40.46 1.64
CA ASP A 143 -10.12 -41.35 1.72
C ASP A 143 -11.40 -40.59 2.17
N GLU A 144 -12.37 -40.53 1.25
CA GLU A 144 -13.84 -40.70 1.36
C GLU A 144 -14.61 -40.34 2.66
N ALA A 145 -15.66 -39.51 2.52
CA ALA A 145 -17.03 -39.88 2.91
C ALA A 145 -18.07 -38.84 2.44
N SER A 146 -18.98 -39.30 1.58
CA SER A 146 -20.21 -38.62 1.14
C SER A 146 -21.06 -38.08 2.29
N ALA A 147 -21.44 -36.81 2.20
CA ALA A 147 -22.55 -36.24 2.96
C ALA A 147 -23.75 -36.07 2.02
N GLU A 148 -24.76 -36.91 2.22
CA GLU A 148 -26.00 -36.93 1.48
C GLU A 148 -26.77 -35.61 1.62
N GLY A 149 -27.25 -35.10 0.47
CA GLY A 149 -28.15 -33.97 0.39
C GLY A 149 -29.52 -34.32 0.98
N GLY A 150 -29.91 -33.61 2.02
CA GLY A 150 -31.27 -33.64 2.55
C GLY A 150 -32.23 -32.96 1.56
N ASP A 151 -32.95 -33.78 0.81
CA ASP A 151 -34.11 -33.38 0.01
C ASP A 151 -35.31 -33.09 0.92
N ALA A 152 -35.91 -31.92 0.73
CA ALA A 152 -37.08 -31.46 1.44
C ALA A 152 -38.34 -31.93 0.71
N GLY A 153 -38.94 -33.03 1.18
CA GLY A 153 -40.24 -33.52 0.73
C GLY A 153 -41.22 -33.64 1.88
N GLY A 154 -42.05 -32.60 2.08
CA GLY A 154 -43.12 -32.59 3.09
C GLY A 154 -44.19 -33.64 2.78
N THR A 155 -44.51 -34.48 3.75
CA THR A 155 -45.53 -35.51 3.66
C THR A 155 -46.92 -34.95 3.96
N ASN A 156 -47.88 -35.42 3.15
CA ASN A 156 -49.32 -35.13 3.19
C ASN A 156 -49.96 -35.33 4.56
N GLY A 157 -50.87 -34.41 4.89
CA GLY A 157 -51.97 -34.65 5.81
C GLY A 157 -53.18 -35.25 5.09
N GLU A 158 -53.87 -36.11 5.83
CA GLU A 158 -55.33 -36.33 5.85
C GLU A 158 -55.96 -37.18 4.72
N ASP A 159 -56.15 -38.45 5.05
CA ASP A 159 -57.26 -39.30 4.57
C ASP A 159 -58.44 -39.21 5.57
N GLU A 160 -59.65 -39.24 4.98
CA GLU A 160 -61.03 -39.36 5.53
C GLU A 160 -61.82 -38.10 5.93
#